data_AF-A0A6V8Q0F8-F1
#
_entry.id   AF-A0A6V8Q0F8-F1
#
_cell.length_a   1.000
_cell.length_b   1.000
_cell.length_c   1.000
_cell.angle_alpha   90.00
_cell.angle_beta   90.00
_cell.angle_gamma   90.00
#
_symmetry.space_group_name_H-M   'P 1'
#
loop_
_entity.id
_entity.type
_entity.pdbx_description
1 polymer ?
#
loop_
_entity_poly.entity_id
_entity_poly.type
_entity_poly.pdbx_seq_one_letter_code
_entity_poly.pdbx_strand_id
1 'polypeptide(L)'
;MKPLVSVIRCPGYDQEMVDRAVRASITSVCDPSEIIRPGHRVLIKPNLLAKARPEKAVTTHPSLVRALINLVKELGAHPVVGDSPGGVNTEAAVRGIYKESGIGEVCRQEGVPIVDFETNVVEVNLPGGKLYRKMTVARASRDVDAIITVP
;
A
#
# COMPACT_ATOMS: atom_id res chain seq x y z
N MET A 1 -2.16 4.26 -24.32
CA MET A 1 -1.88 2.83 -24.11
C MET A 1 -3.18 2.12 -23.76
N LYS A 2 -3.40 0.89 -24.23
CA LYS A 2 -4.49 0.05 -23.73
C LYS A 2 -4.12 -0.45 -22.33
N PRO A 3 -5.06 -0.49 -21.37
CA PRO A 3 -4.77 -1.02 -20.05
C PRO A 3 -4.46 -2.52 -20.14
N LEU A 4 -3.42 -2.94 -19.44
CA LEU A 4 -3.09 -4.36 -19.26
C LEU A 4 -3.72 -4.83 -17.95
N VAL A 5 -4.47 -5.92 -18.00
CA VAL A 5 -5.30 -6.40 -16.88
C VAL A 5 -5.03 -7.88 -16.65
N SER A 6 -4.76 -8.25 -15.39
CA SER A 6 -4.73 -9.63 -14.94
C SER A 6 -5.91 -9.93 -14.03
N VAL A 7 -6.45 -11.15 -14.12
CA VAL A 7 -7.46 -11.66 -13.22
C VAL A 7 -7.08 -13.07 -12.80
N ILE A 8 -6.71 -13.23 -11.54
CA ILE A 8 -6.38 -14.53 -10.93
C ILE A 8 -7.38 -14.82 -9.81
N ARG A 9 -7.93 -16.03 -9.78
CA ARG A 9 -8.84 -16.46 -8.71
C ARG A 9 -8.05 -16.73 -7.43
N CYS A 10 -8.42 -16.06 -6.33
CA CYS A 10 -7.97 -16.36 -4.97
C CYS A 10 -9.19 -16.81 -4.14
N PRO A 11 -9.28 -18.08 -3.70
CA PRO A 11 -10.49 -18.61 -3.08
C PRO A 11 -10.67 -18.20 -1.61
N GLY A 12 -9.64 -17.62 -0.98
CA GLY A 12 -9.65 -17.20 0.42
C GLY A 12 -8.45 -16.32 0.76
N TYR A 13 -8.34 -15.98 2.04
CA TYR A 13 -7.31 -15.07 2.55
C TYR A 13 -6.17 -15.76 3.32
N ASP A 14 -6.12 -17.10 3.29
CA ASP A 14 -4.96 -17.86 3.77
C ASP A 14 -3.69 -17.37 3.08
N GLN A 15 -2.63 -17.15 3.85
CA GLN A 15 -1.45 -16.42 3.37
C GLN A 15 -0.85 -17.04 2.09
N GLU A 16 -0.69 -18.37 2.06
CA GLU A 16 -0.16 -19.06 0.89
C GLU A 16 -1.00 -18.89 -0.37
N MET A 17 -2.34 -18.81 -0.24
CA MET A 17 -3.23 -18.61 -1.38
C MET A 17 -3.07 -17.21 -1.94
N VAL A 18 -3.00 -16.21 -1.06
CA VAL A 18 -2.82 -14.80 -1.44
C VAL A 18 -1.45 -14.58 -2.06
N ASP A 19 -0.38 -15.14 -1.49
CA ASP A 19 0.98 -15.03 -2.04
C ASP A 19 1.05 -15.56 -3.47
N ARG A 20 0.47 -16.75 -3.72
CA ARG A 20 0.39 -17.33 -5.07
C ARG A 20 -0.42 -16.46 -6.02
N ALA A 21 -1.59 -15.99 -5.61
CA ALA A 21 -2.47 -15.19 -6.45
C ALA A 21 -1.86 -13.82 -6.81
N VAL A 22 -1.24 -13.15 -5.83
CA VAL A 22 -0.53 -11.86 -6.04
C VAL A 22 0.63 -12.04 -7.02
N ARG A 23 1.48 -13.06 -6.80
CA ARG A 23 2.61 -13.31 -7.69
C ARG A 23 2.14 -13.58 -9.12
N ALA A 24 1.19 -14.51 -9.30
CA ALA A 24 0.65 -14.86 -10.61
C ALA A 24 -0.02 -13.67 -11.31
N SER A 25 -0.73 -12.83 -10.55
CA SER A 25 -1.40 -11.64 -11.09
C SER A 25 -0.38 -10.66 -11.67
N ILE A 26 0.65 -10.33 -10.90
CA ILE A 26 1.67 -9.36 -11.33
C ILE A 26 2.51 -9.92 -12.48
N THR A 27 3.04 -11.15 -12.36
CA THR A 27 3.92 -11.73 -13.39
C THR A 27 3.23 -11.99 -14.72
N SER A 28 1.90 -12.04 -14.75
CA SER A 28 1.14 -12.16 -16.00
C SER A 28 1.05 -10.86 -16.81
N VAL A 29 1.39 -9.72 -16.21
CA VAL A 29 1.28 -8.39 -16.86
C VAL A 29 2.60 -7.64 -16.92
N CYS A 30 3.54 -7.90 -16.00
CA CYS A 30 4.90 -7.37 -16.08
C CYS A 30 5.88 -8.22 -15.28
N ASP A 31 7.16 -8.04 -15.56
CA ASP A 31 8.20 -8.44 -14.60
C ASP A 31 8.30 -7.34 -13.52
N PRO A 32 8.05 -7.65 -12.23
CA PRO A 32 8.16 -6.67 -11.15
C PRO A 32 9.52 -5.94 -11.10
N SER A 33 10.60 -6.60 -11.53
CA SER A 33 11.95 -6.06 -11.49
C SER A 33 12.19 -4.90 -12.48
N GLU A 34 11.33 -4.76 -13.48
CA GLU A 34 11.36 -3.62 -14.41
C GLU A 34 10.98 -2.30 -13.72
N ILE A 35 10.19 -2.38 -12.65
CA ILE A 35 9.65 -1.24 -11.90
C ILE A 35 10.37 -1.09 -10.55
N ILE A 36 10.52 -2.18 -9.81
CA ILE A 36 11.09 -2.20 -8.46
C ILE A 36 12.47 -2.83 -8.52
N ARG A 37 13.50 -2.03 -8.23
CA ARG A 37 14.90 -2.47 -8.23
C ARG A 37 15.43 -2.64 -6.81
N PRO A 38 16.50 -3.43 -6.60
CA PRO A 38 17.15 -3.52 -5.31
C PRO A 38 17.50 -2.14 -4.74
N GLY A 39 17.26 -1.94 -3.44
CA GLY A 39 17.45 -0.68 -2.74
C GLY A 39 16.35 0.37 -2.93
N HIS A 40 15.39 0.16 -3.85
CA HIS A 40 14.24 1.07 -3.98
C HIS A 40 13.44 1.12 -2.67
N ARG A 41 12.97 2.30 -2.32
CA ARG A 41 11.96 2.46 -1.28
C ARG A 41 10.58 2.42 -1.92
N VAL A 42 9.73 1.49 -1.50
CA VAL A 42 8.43 1.23 -2.13
C VAL A 42 7.29 1.46 -1.16
N LEU A 43 6.40 2.40 -1.50
CA LEU A 43 5.19 2.63 -0.73
C LEU A 43 4.12 1.63 -1.12
N ILE A 44 3.64 0.85 -0.15
CA ILE A 44 2.41 0.06 -0.25
C ILE A 44 1.29 0.89 0.38
N LYS A 45 0.35 1.35 -0.45
CA LYS A 45 -0.79 2.17 -0.04
C LYS A 45 -2.06 1.32 0.03
N PRO A 46 -2.40 0.72 1.19
CA PRO A 46 -3.67 0.02 1.36
C PRO A 46 -4.83 1.03 1.33
N ASN A 47 -6.05 0.51 1.53
CA ASN A 47 -7.25 1.27 1.79
C ASN A 47 -7.72 0.98 3.22
N LEU A 48 -7.57 1.96 4.11
CA LEU A 48 -7.95 1.83 5.52
C LEU A 48 -9.38 2.25 5.80
N LEU A 49 -9.94 3.19 5.04
CA LEU A 49 -11.30 3.73 5.13
C LEU A 49 -11.80 4.10 6.53
N ALA A 50 -12.12 3.13 7.39
CA ALA A 50 -12.55 3.30 8.77
C ALA A 50 -12.12 2.11 9.65
N LYS A 51 -12.16 2.28 10.98
CA LYS A 51 -11.77 1.25 11.95
C LYS A 51 -12.66 0.02 11.86
N ALA A 52 -12.11 -1.09 11.40
CA ALA A 52 -12.81 -2.35 11.27
C ALA A 52 -11.86 -3.54 11.33
N ARG A 53 -12.39 -4.71 11.71
CA ARG A 53 -11.68 -5.98 11.63
C ARG A 53 -11.72 -6.54 10.20
N PRO A 54 -10.76 -7.40 9.80
CA PRO A 54 -10.68 -7.97 8.46
C PRO A 54 -11.97 -8.63 7.97
N GLU A 55 -12.72 -9.29 8.88
CA GLU A 55 -13.94 -10.03 8.51
C GLU A 55 -15.07 -9.12 8.01
N LYS A 56 -14.98 -7.81 8.26
CA LYS A 56 -15.94 -6.82 7.76
C LYS A 56 -15.65 -6.33 6.35
N ALA A 57 -14.49 -6.66 5.77
CA ALA A 57 -14.06 -6.23 4.43
C ALA A 57 -14.19 -4.70 4.18
N VAL A 58 -13.92 -3.91 5.22
CA VAL A 58 -13.91 -2.43 5.14
C VAL A 58 -12.53 -1.91 4.74
N THR A 59 -11.47 -2.57 5.21
CA THR A 59 -10.07 -2.25 4.91
C THR A 59 -9.48 -3.30 3.99
N THR A 60 -8.36 -2.99 3.34
CA THR A 60 -7.50 -4.01 2.71
C THR A 60 -7.24 -5.14 3.68
N HIS A 61 -7.32 -6.38 3.20
CA HIS A 61 -7.06 -7.53 4.05
C HIS A 61 -5.56 -7.62 4.41
N PRO A 62 -5.18 -7.87 5.67
CA PRO A 62 -3.78 -7.88 6.10
C PRO A 62 -2.90 -8.89 5.35
N SER A 63 -3.43 -10.04 4.93
CA SER A 63 -2.65 -11.02 4.14
C SER A 63 -2.24 -10.52 2.76
N LEU A 64 -3.04 -9.64 2.13
CA LEU A 64 -2.68 -8.98 0.88
C LEU A 64 -1.55 -7.97 1.08
N VAL A 65 -1.60 -7.19 2.17
CA VAL A 65 -0.49 -6.29 2.52
C VAL A 65 0.79 -7.08 2.78
N ARG A 66 0.72 -8.22 3.49
CA ARG A 66 1.88 -9.08 3.72
C ARG A 66 2.46 -9.64 2.42
N ALA A 67 1.61 -10.13 1.52
CA ALA A 67 2.06 -10.67 0.23
C ALA A 67 2.84 -9.62 -0.59
N LEU A 68 2.35 -8.37 -0.59
CA LEU A 68 3.03 -7.26 -1.25
C LEU A 68 4.34 -6.88 -0.55
N ILE A 69 4.38 -6.84 0.79
CA ILE A 69 5.61 -6.62 1.56
C ILE A 69 6.66 -7.66 1.19
N ASN A 70 6.28 -8.94 1.17
CA ASN A 70 7.19 -10.05 0.87
C ASN A 70 7.72 -9.95 -0.56
N LEU A 71 6.85 -9.68 -1.53
CA LEU A 71 7.26 -9.46 -2.92
C LEU A 71 8.29 -8.33 -3.05
N VAL A 72 8.08 -7.19 -2.39
CA VAL A 72 9.02 -6.07 -2.41
C VAL A 72 10.36 -6.47 -1.79
N LYS A 73 10.35 -7.15 -0.65
CA LYS A 73 11.59 -7.62 0.02
C LYS A 73 12.36 -8.62 -0.84
N GLU A 74 11.68 -9.55 -1.50
CA GLU A 74 12.30 -10.53 -2.40
C GLU A 74 13.06 -9.87 -3.57
N LEU A 75 12.59 -8.71 -4.03
CA LEU A 75 13.26 -7.90 -5.05
C LEU A 75 14.46 -7.09 -4.50
N GLY A 76 14.79 -7.26 -3.22
CA GLY A 76 15.86 -6.53 -2.53
C GLY A 76 15.50 -5.07 -2.23
N ALA A 77 14.22 -4.70 -2.27
CA ALA A 77 13.72 -3.35 -2.02
C ALA A 77 13.19 -3.19 -0.57
N HIS A 78 12.91 -1.95 -0.19
CA HIS A 78 12.51 -1.55 1.16
C HIS A 78 11.04 -1.11 1.17
N PRO A 79 10.10 -1.98 1.60
CA PRO A 79 8.71 -1.59 1.69
C PRO A 79 8.47 -0.60 2.84
N VAL A 80 7.50 0.28 2.65
CA VAL A 80 6.87 1.11 3.68
C VAL A 80 5.36 1.08 3.49
N VAL A 81 4.57 1.20 4.55
CA VAL A 81 3.09 1.16 4.45
C VAL A 81 2.52 2.50 4.88
N GLY A 82 1.57 3.05 4.13
CA GLY A 82 0.96 4.33 4.48
C GLY A 82 -0.37 4.55 3.78
N ASP A 83 -1.32 5.17 4.48
CA ASP A 83 -2.62 5.54 3.94
C ASP A 83 -3.23 6.67 4.77
N SER A 84 -4.18 7.39 4.18
CA SER A 84 -4.95 8.46 4.84
C SER A 84 -6.44 8.08 4.82
N PRO A 85 -7.00 7.57 5.94
CA PRO A 85 -8.38 7.10 6.00
C PRO A 85 -9.39 8.27 5.98
N GLY A 86 -10.67 7.94 5.85
CA GLY A 86 -11.73 8.94 5.93
C GLY A 86 -12.05 9.34 7.37
N GLY A 87 -12.41 10.60 7.58
CA GLY A 87 -12.87 11.12 8.87
C GLY A 87 -11.80 11.89 9.64
N VAL A 88 -11.83 11.81 10.97
CA VAL A 88 -10.89 12.53 11.84
C VAL A 88 -9.58 11.76 11.96
N ASN A 89 -8.54 12.25 11.29
CA ASN A 89 -7.24 11.57 11.20
C ASN A 89 -6.22 12.08 12.23
N THR A 90 -6.55 11.98 13.51
CA THR A 90 -5.50 12.12 14.55
C THR A 90 -4.57 10.91 14.52
N GLU A 91 -3.32 11.06 14.96
CA GLU A 91 -2.36 9.95 15.04
C GLU A 91 -2.95 8.74 15.80
N ALA A 92 -3.65 9.00 16.90
CA ALA A 92 -4.30 7.96 17.70
C ALA A 92 -5.43 7.24 16.94
N ALA A 93 -6.24 7.98 16.17
CA ALA A 93 -7.32 7.41 15.37
C ALA A 93 -6.76 6.51 14.26
N VAL A 94 -5.80 7.00 13.48
CA VAL A 94 -5.17 6.25 12.37
C VAL A 94 -4.44 5.02 12.90
N ARG A 95 -3.68 5.14 13.99
CA ARG A 95 -3.04 4.00 14.68
C ARG A 95 -4.07 2.96 15.14
N GLY A 96 -5.24 3.40 15.59
CA GLY A 96 -6.36 2.54 15.95
C GLY A 96 -6.91 1.74 14.77
N ILE A 97 -6.93 2.30 13.56
CA ILE A 97 -7.38 1.61 12.34
C ILE A 97 -6.35 0.57 11.90
N TYR A 98 -5.06 0.92 11.87
CA TYR A 98 -3.99 -0.06 11.60
C TYR A 98 -4.03 -1.23 12.57
N LYS A 99 -4.31 -0.97 13.85
CA LYS A 99 -4.43 -2.02 14.87
C LYS A 99 -5.64 -2.93 14.60
N GLU A 100 -6.83 -2.37 14.40
CA GLU A 100 -8.05 -3.18 14.25
C GLU A 100 -8.08 -3.97 12.93
N SER A 101 -7.55 -3.40 11.86
CA SER A 101 -7.45 -4.06 10.54
C SER A 101 -6.42 -5.20 10.52
N GLY A 102 -5.59 -5.33 11.55
CA GLY A 102 -4.48 -6.29 11.58
C GLY A 102 -3.27 -5.90 10.72
N ILE A 103 -3.37 -4.85 9.88
CA ILE A 103 -2.26 -4.38 9.04
C ILE A 103 -1.07 -3.91 9.90
N GLY A 104 -1.36 -3.25 11.04
CA GLY A 104 -0.32 -2.81 11.97
C GLY A 104 0.49 -3.96 12.55
N GLU A 105 -0.16 -5.09 12.81
CA GLU A 105 0.50 -6.31 13.28
C GLU A 105 1.36 -6.95 12.18
N VAL A 106 0.89 -6.97 10.93
CA VAL A 106 1.70 -7.39 9.78
C VAL A 106 2.97 -6.55 9.68
N CYS A 107 2.83 -5.22 9.70
CA CYS A 107 3.97 -4.30 9.60
C CYS A 107 4.99 -4.55 10.72
N ARG A 108 4.51 -4.74 11.96
CA ARG A 108 5.36 -5.04 13.12
C ARG A 108 6.12 -6.35 12.95
N GLN A 109 5.43 -7.43 12.57
CA GLN A 109 6.05 -8.75 12.39
C GLN A 109 7.07 -8.76 11.26
N GLU A 110 6.79 -8.00 10.20
CA GLU A 110 7.68 -7.89 9.04
C GLU A 110 8.79 -6.84 9.21
N GLY A 111 8.82 -6.10 10.32
CA GLY A 111 9.80 -5.02 10.52
C GLY A 111 9.67 -3.88 9.50
N VAL A 112 8.45 -3.61 9.04
CA VAL A 112 8.14 -2.59 8.02
C VAL A 112 7.57 -1.34 8.69
N PRO A 113 8.10 -0.14 8.41
CA PRO A 113 7.58 1.07 9.01
C PRO A 113 6.24 1.47 8.39
N ILE A 114 5.34 1.97 9.25
CA ILE A 114 4.14 2.69 8.84
C ILE A 114 4.52 4.18 8.76
N VAL A 115 4.39 4.78 7.59
CA VAL A 115 4.72 6.19 7.34
C VAL A 115 3.50 7.09 7.59
N ASP A 116 3.76 8.26 8.16
CA ASP A 116 2.72 9.24 8.43
C ASP A 116 2.28 9.98 7.16
N PHE A 117 0.98 10.05 6.94
CA PHE A 117 0.34 10.74 5.82
C PHE A 117 -0.33 12.06 6.24
N GLU A 118 -0.56 12.26 7.54
CA GLU A 118 -1.42 13.33 8.04
C GLU A 118 -0.62 14.58 8.42
N THR A 119 0.53 14.41 9.08
CA THR A 119 1.33 15.56 9.57
C THR A 119 2.56 15.83 8.71
N ASN A 120 3.18 14.78 8.14
CA ASN A 120 4.33 14.92 7.26
C ASN A 120 3.91 15.09 5.79
N VAL A 121 3.52 16.31 5.44
CA VAL A 121 3.03 16.65 4.10
C VAL A 121 3.95 17.61 3.34
N VAL A 122 3.77 17.67 2.02
CA VAL A 122 4.46 18.59 1.13
C VAL A 122 3.48 19.15 0.10
N GLU A 123 3.62 20.43 -0.22
CA GLU A 123 2.89 21.06 -1.32
C GLU A 123 3.59 20.76 -2.66
N VAL A 124 2.85 20.20 -3.60
CA VAL A 124 3.31 19.90 -4.95
C VAL A 124 2.62 20.83 -5.93
N ASN A 125 3.41 21.55 -6.73
CA ASN A 125 2.88 22.35 -7.83
C ASN A 125 2.42 21.41 -8.96
N LEU A 126 1.28 21.73 -9.57
CA LEU A 126 0.71 20.98 -10.69
C LEU A 126 0.69 21.83 -11.96
N PRO A 127 1.82 21.96 -12.69
CA PRO A 127 1.83 22.61 -13.99
C PRO A 127 0.82 21.93 -14.94
N GLY A 128 -0.10 22.70 -15.49
CA GLY A 128 -1.19 22.16 -16.32
C GLY A 128 -2.39 21.60 -15.54
N GLY A 129 -2.42 21.73 -14.21
CA GLY A 129 -3.59 21.41 -13.40
C GLY A 129 -4.83 22.20 -13.84
N LYS A 130 -5.94 21.48 -14.10
CA LYS A 130 -7.19 22.08 -14.59
C LYS A 130 -8.04 22.71 -13.49
N LEU A 131 -8.19 22.01 -12.36
CA LEU A 131 -8.99 22.44 -11.22
C LEU A 131 -8.12 23.01 -10.09
N TYR A 132 -7.10 22.26 -9.67
CA TYR A 132 -6.14 22.68 -8.65
C TYR A 132 -4.79 23.02 -9.29
N ARG A 133 -4.16 24.11 -8.83
CA ARG A 133 -2.80 24.52 -9.27
C ARG A 133 -1.70 23.95 -8.40
N LYS A 134 -2.05 23.56 -7.18
CA LYS A 134 -1.18 22.94 -6.19
C LYS A 134 -1.97 21.92 -5.38
N MET A 135 -1.28 20.95 -4.80
CA MET A 135 -1.89 19.93 -3.95
C MET A 135 -0.97 19.58 -2.80
N THR A 136 -1.54 19.45 -1.60
CA THR A 136 -0.83 18.90 -0.45
C THR A 136 -0.91 17.39 -0.50
N VAL A 137 0.23 16.72 -0.46
CA VAL A 137 0.32 15.25 -0.44
C VAL A 137 1.22 14.80 0.71
N ALA A 138 1.03 13.55 1.18
CA ALA A 138 1.95 12.93 2.11
C ALA A 138 3.37 12.91 1.52
N ARG A 139 4.36 13.38 2.28
CA ARG A 139 5.77 13.41 1.83
C ARG A 139 6.26 12.02 1.42
N ALA A 140 5.79 10.98 2.11
CA ALA A 140 6.13 9.60 1.78
C ALA A 140 5.70 9.18 0.36
N SER A 141 4.71 9.84 -0.26
CA SER A 141 4.36 9.59 -1.68
C SER A 141 5.34 10.21 -2.67
N ARG A 142 6.23 11.09 -2.21
CA ARG A 142 7.28 11.76 -3.01
C ARG A 142 8.67 11.18 -2.76
N ASP A 143 8.92 10.69 -1.55
CA ASP A 143 10.23 10.21 -1.09
C ASP A 143 10.40 8.68 -1.30
N VAL A 144 9.74 8.14 -2.32
CA VAL A 144 9.76 6.72 -2.70
C VAL A 144 9.97 6.56 -4.19
N ASP A 145 10.55 5.44 -4.59
CA ASP A 145 10.89 5.13 -5.98
C ASP A 145 9.74 4.45 -6.72
N ALA A 146 8.85 3.79 -5.99
CA ALA A 146 7.64 3.17 -6.54
C ALA A 146 6.48 3.20 -5.53
N ILE A 147 5.26 3.19 -6.06
CA ILE A 147 4.02 3.14 -5.28
C ILE A 147 3.16 1.98 -5.78
N ILE A 148 2.77 1.09 -4.87
CA ILE A 148 1.78 0.04 -5.07
C ILE A 148 0.50 0.49 -4.36
N THR A 149 -0.54 0.81 -5.13
CA THR A 149 -1.87 1.10 -4.57
C THR A 149 -2.72 -0.17 -4.58
N VAL A 150 -3.40 -0.44 -3.47
CA VAL A 150 -4.21 -1.66 -3.31
C VAL A 150 -5.48 -1.36 -2.50
N PRO A 151 -6.66 -1.87 -2.90
CA PRO A 151 -7.91 -1.69 -2.17
C PRO A 151 -8.02 -2.55 -0.92
#